data_AF-A0A6J4R5N1-F1
#
_entry.id   AF-A0A6J4R5N1-F1
#
_cell.length_a   1.000
_cell.length_b   1.000
_cell.length_c   1.000
_cell.angle_alpha   90.00
_cell.angle_beta   90.00
_cell.angle_gamma   90.00
#
_symmetry.space_group_name_H-M   'P 1'
#
loop_
_entity.id
_entity.type
_entity.pdbx_description
1 polymer ?
#
loop_
_entity_poly.entity_id
_entity_poly.type
_entity_poly.pdbx_seq_one_letter_code
_entity_poly.pdbx_strand_id
1 'polypeptide(L)'
;MEEFEGAAKEYQVPVELLLAIGYVNTRWEMPPPEVNRYEPGDLHGWGSYGIMHLVQNPSSNTLGEASKLTGITEEKLKTDRRSNILGGAALLAKSQGQRPPRLGDYLGAVAGNGGNGKSYKVVAGIGGGKLYAEQVLAALKKGAQEKTRDGEQVALAAQSLGARVTEQGEVL
;
A
#
# COMPACT_ATOMS: atom_id res chain seq x y z
N MET A 1 -1.87 -12.93 7.36
CA MET A 1 -0.53 -12.50 6.87
C MET A 1 -0.18 -13.11 5.51
N GLU A 2 -0.62 -14.33 5.20
CA GLU A 2 -0.31 -15.04 3.95
C GLU A 2 -0.57 -14.22 2.68
N GLU A 3 -1.64 -13.43 2.63
CA GLU A 3 -1.96 -12.57 1.49
C GLU A 3 -0.88 -11.50 1.22
N PHE A 4 -0.31 -10.94 2.30
CA PHE A 4 0.79 -9.98 2.21
C PHE A 4 2.07 -10.65 1.70
N GLU A 5 2.41 -11.83 2.23
CA GLU A 5 3.58 -12.60 1.81
C GLU A 5 3.47 -13.03 0.34
N GLY A 6 2.30 -13.48 -0.08
CA GLY A 6 2.01 -13.85 -1.46
C GLY A 6 2.18 -12.68 -2.42
N ALA A 7 1.61 -11.51 -2.10
CA ALA A 7 1.75 -10.32 -2.92
C ALA A 7 3.18 -9.77 -2.93
N ALA A 8 3.87 -9.78 -1.77
CA ALA A 8 5.27 -9.39 -1.65
C ALA A 8 6.16 -10.23 -2.56
N LYS A 9 5.95 -11.56 -2.58
CA LYS A 9 6.68 -12.48 -3.44
C LYS A 9 6.38 -12.28 -4.92
N GLU A 10 5.10 -12.11 -5.28
CA GLU A 10 4.66 -11.94 -6.67
C GLU A 10 5.22 -10.67 -7.30
N TYR A 11 5.16 -9.56 -6.57
CA TYR A 11 5.61 -8.24 -7.05
C TYR A 11 7.01 -7.87 -6.57
N GLN A 12 7.67 -8.78 -5.86
CA GLN A 12 9.02 -8.65 -5.33
C GLN A 12 9.23 -7.32 -4.58
N VAL A 13 8.35 -7.06 -3.62
CA VAL A 13 8.42 -5.89 -2.73
C VAL A 13 8.54 -6.36 -1.28
N PRO A 14 9.13 -5.58 -0.37
CA PRO A 14 9.19 -5.96 1.04
C PRO A 14 7.81 -6.19 1.66
N VAL A 15 7.62 -7.36 2.27
CA VAL A 15 6.37 -7.70 2.95
C VAL A 15 6.12 -6.75 4.12
N GLU A 16 7.18 -6.36 4.82
CA GLU A 16 7.16 -5.40 5.92
C GLU A 16 6.64 -4.04 5.46
N LEU A 17 6.96 -3.64 4.23
CA LEU A 17 6.50 -2.38 3.66
C LEU A 17 4.99 -2.44 3.34
N LEU A 18 4.51 -3.55 2.78
CA LEU A 18 3.07 -3.74 2.56
C LEU A 18 2.30 -3.77 3.89
N LEU A 19 2.84 -4.45 4.90
CA LEU A 19 2.27 -4.47 6.25
C LEU A 19 2.25 -3.08 6.86
N ALA A 20 3.33 -2.30 6.78
CA ALA A 20 3.37 -0.94 7.32
C ALA A 20 2.35 -0.03 6.64
N ILE A 21 2.22 -0.13 5.31
CA ILE A 21 1.22 0.61 4.54
C ILE A 21 -0.21 0.25 4.99
N GLY A 22 -0.54 -1.04 5.05
CA GLY A 22 -1.86 -1.50 5.51
C GLY A 22 -2.18 -1.08 6.95
N TYR A 23 -1.17 -1.08 7.82
CA TYR A 23 -1.32 -0.63 9.20
C TYR A 23 -1.59 0.88 9.32
N VAL A 24 -0.87 1.69 8.53
CA VAL A 24 -1.05 3.14 8.52
C VAL A 24 -2.40 3.53 7.90
N ASN A 25 -2.82 2.84 6.84
CA ASN A 25 -4.05 3.15 6.12
C ASN A 25 -5.30 2.78 6.92
N THR A 26 -5.36 1.55 7.43
CA THR A 26 -6.61 0.99 7.95
C THR A 26 -6.42 0.16 9.22
N ARG A 27 -5.22 0.15 9.83
CA ARG A 27 -4.89 -0.81 10.90
C ARG A 27 -5.10 -2.26 10.46
N TRP A 28 -4.78 -2.54 9.20
CA TRP A 28 -5.03 -3.83 8.53
C TRP A 28 -6.51 -4.24 8.40
N GLU A 29 -7.45 -3.33 8.60
CA GLU A 29 -8.86 -3.59 8.31
C GLU A 29 -9.14 -3.56 6.81
N MET A 30 -10.17 -4.27 6.38
CA MET A 30 -10.76 -4.16 5.04
C MET A 30 -12.16 -3.51 5.15
N PRO A 31 -12.26 -2.17 5.12
CA PRO A 31 -13.55 -1.50 5.21
C PRO A 31 -14.44 -1.81 4.00
N PRO A 32 -15.78 -1.85 4.17
CA PRO A 32 -16.69 -1.89 3.04
C PRO A 32 -16.46 -0.71 2.08
N PRO A 33 -16.52 -0.91 0.76
CA PRO A 33 -16.19 0.13 -0.21
C PRO A 33 -17.16 1.32 -0.18
N GLU A 34 -18.35 1.16 0.38
CA GLU A 34 -19.35 2.21 0.56
C GLU A 34 -18.86 3.33 1.48
N VAL A 35 -18.04 3.00 2.50
CA VAL A 35 -17.61 3.95 3.55
C VAL A 35 -16.79 5.11 2.99
N ASN A 36 -16.09 4.89 1.88
CA ASN A 36 -15.19 5.87 1.25
C ASN A 36 -15.49 6.07 -0.23
N ARG A 37 -16.67 5.62 -0.70
CA ARG A 37 -17.08 5.76 -2.10
C ARG A 37 -17.07 7.24 -2.50
N TYR A 38 -16.47 7.56 -3.64
CA TYR A 38 -16.52 8.93 -4.15
C TYR A 38 -17.91 9.26 -4.68
N GLU A 39 -18.51 10.33 -4.17
CA GLU A 39 -19.75 10.90 -4.66
C GLU A 39 -19.56 12.41 -4.90
N PRO A 40 -19.91 12.95 -6.08
CA PRO A 40 -19.81 14.39 -6.33
C PRO A 40 -20.61 15.20 -5.30
N GLY A 41 -19.93 16.06 -4.55
CA GLY A 41 -20.54 16.89 -3.51
C GLY A 41 -20.54 16.28 -2.10
N ASP A 42 -20.12 15.02 -1.94
CA ASP A 42 -19.84 14.44 -0.63
C ASP A 42 -18.39 14.74 -0.21
N LEU A 43 -18.23 15.34 0.98
CA LEU A 43 -16.93 15.64 1.57
C LEU A 43 -16.32 14.45 2.34
N HIS A 44 -17.10 13.39 2.57
CA HIS A 44 -16.68 12.20 3.31
C HIS A 44 -16.25 11.04 2.40
N GLY A 45 -16.74 11.00 1.17
CA GLY A 45 -16.38 10.04 0.13
C GLY A 45 -15.08 10.38 -0.62
N TRP A 46 -13.93 9.98 -0.08
CA TRP A 46 -12.61 10.31 -0.68
C TRP A 46 -12.25 9.48 -1.92
N GLY A 47 -13.03 8.45 -2.24
CA GLY A 47 -12.79 7.53 -3.34
C GLY A 47 -11.69 6.53 -3.07
N SER A 48 -11.47 6.15 -1.82
CA SER A 48 -10.42 5.22 -1.40
C SER A 48 -10.96 3.86 -0.99
N TYR A 49 -10.27 2.79 -1.38
CA TYR A 49 -10.81 1.45 -1.23
C TYR A 49 -9.79 0.48 -0.62
N GLY A 50 -10.24 -0.22 0.42
CA GLY A 50 -9.54 -1.33 1.06
C GLY A 50 -8.26 -0.97 1.81
N ILE A 51 -7.60 -2.03 2.29
CA ILE A 51 -6.41 -2.00 3.15
C ILE A 51 -5.20 -1.25 2.55
N MET A 52 -5.05 -1.29 1.23
CA MET A 52 -4.00 -0.60 0.49
C MET A 52 -4.43 0.75 -0.06
N HIS A 53 -5.60 1.27 0.33
CA HIS A 53 -6.05 2.62 0.00
C HIS A 53 -5.97 2.91 -1.52
N LEU A 54 -6.52 2.02 -2.35
CA LEU A 54 -6.58 2.21 -3.80
C LEU A 54 -7.58 3.33 -4.12
N VAL A 55 -7.17 4.35 -4.87
CA VAL A 55 -7.94 5.58 -5.07
C VAL A 55 -8.57 5.63 -6.46
N GLN A 56 -9.83 6.04 -6.53
CA GLN A 56 -10.53 6.41 -7.77
C GLN A 56 -11.44 7.62 -7.50
N ASN A 57 -10.99 8.79 -7.95
CA ASN A 57 -11.71 10.06 -7.91
C ASN A 57 -11.20 10.97 -9.06
N PRO A 58 -11.75 12.17 -9.28
CA PRO A 58 -11.32 13.03 -10.39
C PRO A 58 -9.84 13.43 -10.40
N SER A 59 -9.13 13.30 -9.27
CA SER A 59 -7.73 13.71 -9.12
C SER A 59 -6.72 12.56 -9.11
N SER A 60 -7.17 11.30 -9.05
CA SER A 60 -6.32 10.10 -8.96
C SER A 60 -7.10 8.83 -9.34
N ASN A 61 -6.45 7.89 -10.02
CA ASN A 61 -7.04 6.62 -10.41
C ASN A 61 -6.05 5.44 -10.23
N THR A 62 -5.49 5.29 -9.03
CA THR A 62 -4.63 4.15 -8.71
C THR A 62 -5.38 2.83 -8.68
N LEU A 63 -6.68 2.84 -8.39
CA LEU A 63 -7.51 1.64 -8.49
C LEU A 63 -7.55 1.10 -9.93
N GLY A 64 -7.85 1.96 -10.91
CA GLY A 64 -7.87 1.57 -12.32
C GLY A 64 -6.49 1.18 -12.84
N GLU A 65 -5.43 1.78 -12.30
CA GLU A 65 -4.05 1.40 -12.61
C GLU A 65 -3.69 0.03 -12.02
N ALA A 66 -4.05 -0.24 -10.76
CA ALA A 66 -3.90 -1.56 -10.13
C ALA A 66 -4.66 -2.64 -10.91
N SER A 67 -5.88 -2.34 -11.36
CA SER A 67 -6.68 -3.23 -12.22
C SER A 67 -5.94 -3.59 -13.50
N LYS A 68 -5.33 -2.62 -14.18
CA LYS A 68 -4.52 -2.86 -15.38
C LYS A 68 -3.26 -3.68 -15.12
N LEU A 69 -2.58 -3.44 -14.00
CA LEU A 69 -1.33 -4.14 -13.66
C LEU A 69 -1.54 -5.59 -13.25
N THR A 70 -2.62 -5.86 -12.54
CA THR A 70 -2.93 -7.18 -11.97
C THR A 70 -3.86 -8.01 -12.87
N GLY A 71 -4.61 -7.37 -13.77
CA GLY A 71 -5.72 -8.00 -14.49
C GLY A 71 -6.96 -8.25 -13.62
N ILE A 72 -6.96 -7.80 -12.36
CA ILE A 72 -8.08 -7.96 -11.43
C ILE A 72 -9.09 -6.83 -11.64
N THR A 73 -10.37 -7.16 -11.74
CA THR A 73 -11.44 -6.17 -11.89
C THR A 73 -11.46 -5.17 -10.72
N GLU A 74 -11.80 -3.90 -11.00
CA GLU A 74 -11.92 -2.87 -9.97
C GLU A 74 -12.87 -3.26 -8.83
N GLU A 75 -13.97 -3.96 -9.14
CA GLU A 75 -14.91 -4.46 -8.13
C GLU A 75 -14.21 -5.37 -7.11
N LYS A 76 -13.51 -6.41 -7.57
CA LYS A 76 -12.70 -7.27 -6.69
C LYS A 76 -11.64 -6.50 -5.94
N LEU A 77 -10.94 -5.55 -6.56
CA LEU A 77 -9.97 -4.70 -5.86
C LEU A 77 -10.61 -3.85 -4.75
N LYS A 78 -11.90 -3.49 -4.87
CA LYS A 78 -12.65 -2.75 -3.85
C LYS A 78 -13.13 -3.63 -2.70
N THR A 79 -13.46 -4.90 -2.96
CA THR A 79 -14.21 -5.75 -2.02
C THR A 79 -13.42 -6.92 -1.46
N ASP A 80 -12.41 -7.41 -2.17
CA ASP A 80 -11.62 -8.58 -1.79
C ASP A 80 -10.26 -8.15 -1.22
N ARG A 81 -9.98 -8.59 0.00
CA ARG A 81 -8.78 -8.21 0.77
C ARG A 81 -7.49 -8.59 0.03
N ARG A 82 -7.38 -9.86 -0.39
CA ARG A 82 -6.23 -10.37 -1.15
C ARG A 82 -6.01 -9.58 -2.45
N SER A 83 -7.07 -9.36 -3.21
CA SER A 83 -7.03 -8.58 -4.45
C SER A 83 -6.52 -7.16 -4.21
N ASN A 84 -7.02 -6.49 -3.17
CA ASN A 84 -6.60 -5.14 -2.81
C ASN A 84 -5.09 -5.08 -2.47
N ILE A 85 -4.59 -6.08 -1.72
CA ILE A 85 -3.17 -6.22 -1.38
C ILE A 85 -2.32 -6.41 -2.65
N LEU A 86 -2.73 -7.30 -3.57
CA LEU A 86 -2.07 -7.49 -4.86
C LEU A 86 -2.02 -6.19 -5.66
N GLY A 87 -3.12 -5.44 -5.70
CA GLY A 87 -3.19 -4.13 -6.37
C GLY A 87 -2.20 -3.12 -5.79
N GLY A 88 -2.11 -3.03 -4.46
CA GLY A 88 -1.14 -2.16 -3.77
C GLY A 88 0.31 -2.55 -4.05
N ALA A 89 0.61 -3.85 -4.00
CA ALA A 89 1.94 -4.38 -4.29
C ALA A 89 2.37 -4.11 -5.75
N ALA A 90 1.45 -4.29 -6.71
CA ALA A 90 1.71 -4.00 -8.12
C ALA A 90 2.04 -2.52 -8.37
N LEU A 91 1.30 -1.61 -7.74
CA LEU A 91 1.58 -0.17 -7.82
C LEU A 91 2.92 0.19 -7.20
N LEU A 92 3.27 -0.43 -6.07
CA LEU A 92 4.53 -0.20 -5.38
C LEU A 92 5.72 -0.72 -6.21
N ALA A 93 5.59 -1.87 -6.85
CA ALA A 93 6.61 -2.40 -7.75
C ALA A 93 6.79 -1.48 -8.97
N LYS A 94 5.70 -0.98 -9.54
CA LYS A 94 5.74 -0.03 -10.66
C LYS A 94 6.41 1.30 -10.28
N SER A 95 6.17 1.84 -9.09
CA SER A 95 6.67 3.17 -8.70
C SER A 95 8.16 3.21 -8.41
N GLN A 96 8.77 2.07 -8.05
CA GLN A 96 10.19 1.98 -7.77
C GLN A 96 11.04 2.26 -9.02
N GLY A 97 10.57 1.86 -10.20
CA GLY A 97 11.42 1.84 -11.40
C GLY A 97 12.58 0.86 -11.21
N GLN A 98 13.64 1.28 -10.50
CA GLN A 98 14.70 0.42 -9.99
C GLN A 98 14.50 0.19 -8.49
N ARG A 99 14.63 -1.07 -8.04
CA ARG A 99 14.43 -1.44 -6.64
C ARG A 99 15.43 -0.73 -5.71
N PRO A 100 14.98 -0.05 -4.64
CA PRO A 100 15.87 0.50 -3.64
C PRO A 100 16.62 -0.60 -2.87
N PRO A 101 17.94 -0.46 -2.62
CA PRO A 101 18.74 -1.49 -1.99
C PRO A 101 18.49 -1.62 -0.48
N ARG A 102 17.83 -0.63 0.13
CA ARG A 102 17.52 -0.61 1.56
C ARG A 102 16.07 -0.23 1.80
N LEU A 103 15.51 -0.74 2.89
CA LEU A 103 14.11 -0.54 3.23
C LEU A 103 13.74 0.95 3.43
N GLY A 104 14.63 1.74 4.03
CA GLY A 104 14.42 3.18 4.21
C GLY A 104 14.43 3.99 2.92
N ASP A 105 14.98 3.46 1.83
CA ASP A 105 15.08 4.15 0.54
C ASP A 105 13.75 4.10 -0.25
N TYR A 106 12.74 3.38 0.24
CA TYR A 106 11.41 3.29 -0.37
C TYR A 106 10.54 4.55 -0.15
N LEU A 107 11.04 5.58 0.53
CA LEU A 107 10.30 6.82 0.80
C LEU A 107 9.72 7.46 -0.47
N GLY A 108 10.46 7.46 -1.58
CA GLY A 108 9.97 7.98 -2.86
C GLY A 108 8.78 7.20 -3.39
N ALA A 109 8.88 5.87 -3.38
CA ALA A 109 7.82 4.96 -3.84
C ALA A 109 6.53 5.09 -3.02
N VAL A 110 6.65 5.30 -1.70
CA VAL A 110 5.53 5.48 -0.76
C VAL A 110 4.95 6.89 -0.80
N ALA A 111 5.79 7.92 -0.97
CA ALA A 111 5.35 9.31 -1.08
C ALA A 111 4.71 9.61 -2.44
N GLY A 112 4.78 8.66 -3.38
CA GLY A 112 4.31 8.85 -4.74
C GLY A 112 5.23 9.68 -5.64
N ASN A 113 6.50 9.76 -5.27
CA ASN A 113 7.57 10.36 -6.05
C ASN A 113 8.31 9.24 -6.78
N GLY A 114 7.77 8.77 -7.91
CA GLY A 114 8.47 7.74 -8.69
C GLY A 114 9.78 8.27 -9.28
N GLY A 115 10.72 7.36 -9.52
CA GLY A 115 11.92 7.65 -10.31
C GLY A 115 11.53 8.21 -11.68
N ASN A 116 12.26 9.23 -12.14
CA ASN A 116 12.06 9.99 -13.41
C ASN A 116 10.96 11.06 -13.43
N GLY A 117 10.67 11.73 -12.31
CA GLY A 117 9.94 13.01 -12.33
C GLY A 117 8.46 12.92 -12.73
N LYS A 118 7.89 11.71 -12.69
CA LYS A 118 6.44 11.49 -12.77
C LYS A 118 5.91 11.28 -11.35
N SER A 119 5.09 12.22 -10.88
CA SER A 119 4.38 12.12 -9.60
C SER A 119 3.33 11.02 -9.69
N TYR A 120 3.69 9.78 -9.36
CA TYR A 120 2.74 8.69 -9.24
C TYR A 120 2.15 8.73 -7.83
N LYS A 121 0.92 9.21 -7.62
CA LYS A 121 0.26 9.17 -6.30
C LYS A 121 0.02 7.71 -5.83
N VAL A 122 1.06 6.99 -5.40
CA VAL A 122 0.94 5.59 -4.96
C VAL A 122 0.58 5.56 -3.47
N VAL A 123 -0.52 4.85 -3.17
CA VAL A 123 -1.09 4.43 -1.87
C VAL A 123 -1.38 5.52 -0.84
N ALA A 124 -0.87 6.72 -1.06
CA ALA A 124 -1.16 7.85 -0.24
C ALA A 124 -2.48 8.45 -0.78
N GLY A 125 -3.57 8.33 -0.01
CA GLY A 125 -4.86 8.96 -0.30
C GLY A 125 -4.75 10.47 -0.54
N ILE A 126 -5.88 11.17 -0.66
CA ILE A 126 -5.83 12.64 -0.69
C ILE A 126 -5.08 13.15 0.57
N GLY A 127 -3.96 13.86 0.38
CA GLY A 127 -2.99 14.21 1.43
C GLY A 127 -1.65 13.47 1.35
N GLY A 128 -1.51 12.56 0.38
CA GLY A 128 -0.32 11.76 0.16
C GLY A 128 0.91 12.52 -0.25
N GLY A 129 2.00 12.30 0.48
CA GLY A 129 3.27 12.98 0.29
C GLY A 129 4.29 12.58 1.36
N LYS A 130 5.26 13.45 1.62
CA LYS A 130 6.38 13.16 2.53
C LYS A 130 5.91 12.73 3.94
N LEU A 131 4.91 13.40 4.50
CA LEU A 131 4.40 13.09 5.85
C LEU A 131 3.79 11.68 5.94
N TYR A 132 3.07 11.25 4.90
CA TYR A 132 2.53 9.89 4.83
C TYR A 132 3.67 8.85 4.77
N ALA A 133 4.67 9.08 3.92
CA ALA A 133 5.82 8.20 3.85
C ALA A 133 6.60 8.14 5.17
N GLU A 134 6.72 9.25 5.88
CA GLU A 134 7.30 9.31 7.23
C GLU A 134 6.50 8.46 8.24
N GLN A 135 5.17 8.43 8.15
CA GLN A 135 4.33 7.56 8.99
C GLN A 135 4.55 6.07 8.70
N VAL A 136 4.67 5.70 7.42
CA VAL A 136 4.98 4.33 7.01
C VAL A 136 6.36 3.90 7.50
N LEU A 137 7.39 4.75 7.33
CA LEU A 137 8.73 4.48 7.86
C LEU A 137 8.75 4.41 9.39
N ALA A 138 7.94 5.23 10.08
CA ALA A 138 7.80 5.17 11.52
C ALA A 138 7.14 3.85 11.97
N ALA A 139 6.11 3.38 11.26
CA ALA A 139 5.48 2.08 11.50
C ALA A 139 6.47 0.92 11.29
N LEU A 140 7.27 0.96 10.21
CA LEU A 140 8.36 0.01 9.98
C LEU A 140 9.35 -0.01 11.14
N LYS A 141 9.82 1.17 11.58
CA LYS A 141 10.81 1.26 12.66
C LYS A 141 10.27 0.80 14.02
N LYS A 142 8.99 1.08 14.31
CA LYS A 142 8.36 0.77 15.59
C LYS A 142 7.84 -0.67 15.66
N GLY A 143 7.41 -1.22 14.54
CA GLY A 143 6.56 -2.40 14.50
C GLY A 143 5.14 -2.11 14.98
N ALA A 144 4.27 -3.11 14.84
CA ALA A 144 2.89 -3.09 15.31
C ALA A 144 2.35 -4.51 15.45
N GLN A 145 1.35 -4.71 16.31
CA GLN A 145 0.61 -5.96 16.42
C GLN A 145 -0.81 -5.64 16.82
N GLU A 146 -1.77 -6.17 16.06
CA GLU A 146 -3.20 -5.95 16.29
C GLU A 146 -3.99 -7.20 15.95
N LYS A 147 -5.21 -7.28 16.49
CA LYS A 147 -6.22 -8.24 16.06
C LYS A 147 -7.27 -7.48 15.27
N THR A 148 -7.48 -7.86 14.02
CA THR A 148 -8.51 -7.26 13.16
C THR A 148 -9.91 -7.62 13.68
N ARG A 149 -10.93 -6.88 13.20
CA ARG A 149 -12.34 -7.09 13.60
C ARG A 149 -12.87 -8.49 13.28
N ASP A 150 -12.39 -9.12 12.22
CA ASP A 150 -12.71 -10.50 11.85
C ASP A 150 -11.89 -11.55 12.62
N GLY A 151 -10.95 -11.10 13.45
CA GLY A 151 -10.21 -11.92 14.41
C GLY A 151 -8.85 -12.41 13.93
N GLU A 152 -8.38 -12.02 12.75
CA GLU A 152 -7.03 -12.27 12.27
C GLU A 152 -5.99 -11.58 13.18
N GLN A 153 -4.95 -12.29 13.58
CA GLN A 153 -3.79 -11.67 14.24
C GLN A 153 -2.78 -11.25 13.17
N VAL A 154 -2.45 -9.97 13.14
CA VAL A 154 -1.47 -9.42 12.20
C VAL A 154 -0.37 -8.71 12.98
N ALA A 155 0.87 -8.94 12.57
CA ALA A 155 2.04 -8.36 13.21
C ALA A 155 3.03 -7.84 12.16
N LEU A 156 3.64 -6.71 12.48
CA LEU A 156 4.80 -6.15 11.81
C LEU A 156 5.92 -6.08 12.85
N ALA A 157 6.96 -6.89 12.68
CA ALA A 157 8.15 -6.77 13.48
C ALA A 157 8.85 -5.42 13.23
N ALA A 158 9.47 -4.85 14.25
CA ALA A 158 10.25 -3.62 14.11
C ALA A 158 11.46 -3.85 13.20
N GLN A 159 11.67 -2.95 12.25
CA GLN A 159 12.69 -3.06 11.21
C GLN A 159 13.77 -1.99 11.33
N SER A 160 15.00 -2.37 10.96
CA SER A 160 16.05 -1.39 10.68
C SER A 160 15.85 -0.81 9.29
N LEU A 161 15.70 0.51 9.18
CA LEU A 161 15.57 1.17 7.88
C LEU A 161 16.85 1.05 7.02
N GLY A 162 17.98 0.67 7.64
CA GLY A 162 19.23 0.37 6.93
C GLY A 162 19.34 -1.08 6.45
N ALA A 163 18.37 -1.95 6.79
CA ALA A 163 18.35 -3.35 6.37
C ALA A 163 18.31 -3.45 4.84
N ARG A 164 19.06 -4.42 4.30
CA ARG A 164 19.16 -4.63 2.86
C ARG A 164 17.92 -5.35 2.36
N VAL A 165 17.48 -4.98 1.16
CA VAL A 165 16.40 -5.68 0.46
C VAL A 165 16.99 -6.52 -0.66
N THR A 166 16.64 -7.81 -0.72
CA THR A 166 17.11 -8.74 -1.75
C THR A 166 16.44 -8.54 -3.10
N GLU A 167 16.93 -9.25 -4.13
CA GLU A 167 16.28 -9.33 -5.44
C GLU A 167 14.92 -10.04 -5.41
N GLN A 168 14.58 -10.69 -4.30
CA GLN A 168 13.28 -11.29 -4.05
C GLN A 168 12.35 -10.37 -3.25
N GLY A 169 12.86 -9.22 -2.77
CA GLY A 169 12.12 -8.29 -1.92
C GLY A 169 12.25 -8.58 -0.43
N GLU A 170 13.08 -9.53 -0.01
CA GLU A 170 13.23 -9.93 1.39
C GLU A 170 14.13 -8.96 2.14
N VAL A 171 13.83 -8.70 3.42
CA VAL A 171 14.66 -7.85 4.30
C VAL A 171 15.66 -8.74 5.05
N LEU A 172 16.96 -8.38 5.01
CA LEU A 172 18.08 -9.09 5.66
C LEU A 172 18.54 -8.45 6.98
#